data_AF-A0A1I3KJI3-F1
#
_entry.id   AF-A0A1I3KJI3-F1
#
_cell.length_a   1.000
_cell.length_b   1.000
_cell.length_c   1.000
_cell.angle_alpha   90.00
_cell.angle_beta   90.00
_cell.angle_gamma   90.00
#
_symmetry.space_group_name_H-M   'P 1'
#
loop_
_entity.id
_entity.type
_entity.pdbx_description
1 polymer ?
#
loop_
_entity_poly.entity_id
_entity_poly.type
_entity_poly.pdbx_seq_one_letter_code
_entity_poly.pdbx_strand_id
1 'polypeptide(L)'
;MNELIVRAAERVRSGGVSGLLDGFESFVTSGEARYKLIGFTPWTEQLVRKYTATAHRLSPDRYTDADPLKLLWVDPDCIQYEISGRASHLRRFGRVYSGDWDQNLELISDNTIYKSFEERFNGGASWDETEYYQKMSDRIHRGQSTRAGSSQSELDQYFSEMDELYRRIGQDGYRSQSSLEATNPEETRLKNMDAPVPAMNEVGVCIGREGALIHRYRGAHRLAIAKVADIDAVPIQVLSRHSAWQRVRDEYRAARSIDGVRDECLLYSDHPDLQDCVPKDTAGLSG
;
A
#
# COMPACT_ATOMS: atom_id res chain seq x y z
N MET A 1 -4.11 15.08 25.30
CA MET A 1 -2.91 14.41 24.75
C MET A 1 -2.06 13.75 25.85
N ASN A 2 -1.84 14.41 27.01
CA ASN A 2 -1.08 13.84 28.14
C ASN A 2 -1.75 12.64 28.86
N GLU A 3 -3.08 12.64 29.07
CA GLU A 3 -3.72 11.55 29.84
C GLU A 3 -3.73 10.18 29.15
N LEU A 4 -3.73 10.15 27.82
CA LEU A 4 -3.74 8.89 27.04
C LEU A 4 -2.37 8.21 27.03
N ILE A 5 -1.29 9.00 27.07
CA ILE A 5 0.09 8.52 27.13
C ILE A 5 0.38 7.96 28.54
N VAL A 6 -0.13 8.62 29.59
CA VAL A 6 -0.01 8.14 30.97
C VAL A 6 -0.75 6.81 31.17
N ARG A 7 -1.98 6.67 30.64
CA ARG A 7 -2.73 5.41 30.71
C ARG A 7 -2.10 4.26 29.91
N ALA A 8 -1.41 4.56 28.81
CA ALA A 8 -0.67 3.56 28.05
C ALA A 8 0.59 3.10 28.79
N ALA A 9 1.31 4.02 29.42
CA ALA A 9 2.48 3.71 30.25
C ALA A 9 2.12 2.93 31.53
N GLU A 10 0.96 3.22 32.12
CA GLU A 10 0.44 2.49 33.30
C GLU A 10 0.04 1.05 32.96
N ARG A 11 -0.54 0.79 31.78
CA ARG A 11 -0.88 -0.56 31.32
C ARG A 11 0.35 -1.41 30.99
N VAL A 12 1.43 -0.78 30.51
CA VAL A 12 2.72 -1.46 30.28
C VAL A 12 3.41 -1.81 31.60
N ARG A 13 3.23 -1.01 32.65
CA ARG A 13 3.80 -1.27 33.99
C ARG A 13 3.07 -2.36 34.78
N SER A 14 1.79 -2.63 34.53
CA SER A 14 1.00 -3.55 35.35
C SER A 14 0.90 -5.00 34.84
N GLY A 15 1.21 -5.27 33.56
CA GLY A 15 0.90 -6.56 32.92
C GLY A 15 2.09 -7.42 32.43
N GLY A 16 3.35 -6.97 32.57
CA GLY A 16 4.51 -7.73 32.07
C GLY A 16 4.41 -8.08 30.56
N VAL A 17 4.94 -9.24 30.16
CA VAL A 17 4.99 -9.68 28.74
C VAL A 17 3.58 -9.91 28.13
N SER A 18 2.57 -10.31 28.92
CA SER A 18 1.20 -10.47 28.41
C SER A 18 0.51 -9.11 28.19
N GLY A 19 0.78 -8.11 29.02
CA GLY A 19 0.31 -6.73 28.79
C GLY A 19 0.92 -6.10 27.54
N LEU A 20 2.14 -6.51 27.16
CA LEU A 20 2.74 -6.19 25.87
C LEU A 20 2.01 -6.89 24.72
N LEU A 21 1.67 -8.17 24.85
CA LEU A 21 0.95 -8.94 23.82
C LEU A 21 -0.50 -8.48 23.65
N ASP A 22 -1.24 -8.18 24.72
CA ASP A 22 -2.61 -7.67 24.67
C ASP A 22 -2.64 -6.20 24.23
N GLY A 23 -1.66 -5.42 24.69
CA GLY A 23 -1.42 -4.06 24.21
C GLY A 23 -1.11 -4.03 22.72
N PHE A 24 -0.41 -5.05 22.23
CA PHE A 24 0.00 -5.27 20.85
C PHE A 24 -1.11 -5.88 19.97
N GLU A 25 -1.92 -6.81 20.47
CA GLU A 25 -3.10 -7.35 19.81
C GLU A 25 -4.18 -6.28 19.67
N SER A 26 -4.43 -5.52 20.74
CA SER A 26 -5.25 -4.30 20.71
C SER A 26 -4.65 -3.20 19.80
N PHE A 27 -3.32 -3.20 19.60
CA PHE A 27 -2.59 -2.26 18.75
C PHE A 27 -2.64 -2.61 17.26
N VAL A 28 -2.69 -3.89 16.90
CA VAL A 28 -2.84 -4.35 15.53
C VAL A 28 -4.29 -4.35 15.07
N THR A 29 -5.24 -4.56 15.99
CA THR A 29 -6.66 -4.72 15.63
C THR A 29 -7.42 -3.40 15.42
N SER A 30 -7.02 -2.28 16.03
CA SER A 30 -7.72 -0.97 15.91
C SER A 30 -6.93 0.07 15.10
N GLY A 31 -7.02 -0.03 13.77
CA GLY A 31 -6.20 0.71 12.80
C GLY A 31 -6.64 2.12 12.42
N GLU A 32 -6.91 3.03 13.38
CA GLU A 32 -7.16 4.44 13.02
C GLU A 32 -6.52 5.45 13.99
N ALA A 33 -6.54 5.20 15.30
CA ALA A 33 -6.08 6.17 16.30
C ALA A 33 -4.58 6.07 16.69
N ARG A 34 -3.91 4.94 16.40
CA ARG A 34 -2.57 4.62 16.96
C ARG A 34 -1.38 4.94 16.05
N TYR A 35 -1.59 5.18 14.76
CA TYR A 35 -0.52 5.44 13.80
C TYR A 35 0.26 6.75 14.06
N LYS A 36 -0.35 7.71 14.76
CA LYS A 36 0.32 8.97 15.14
C LYS A 36 1.35 8.81 16.27
N LEU A 37 1.31 7.72 17.05
CA LEU A 37 2.20 7.53 18.22
C LEU A 37 3.52 6.81 17.90
N ILE A 38 3.56 5.95 16.87
CA ILE A 38 4.72 5.08 16.59
C ILE A 38 5.57 5.56 15.41
N GLY A 39 5.03 6.41 14.53
CA GLY A 39 5.74 6.91 13.34
C GLY A 39 7.00 7.73 13.57
N PHE A 40 7.28 8.03 14.84
CA PHE A 40 8.49 8.74 15.24
C PHE A 40 9.59 7.82 15.78
N THR A 41 9.41 6.48 15.75
CA THR A 41 10.42 5.54 16.25
C THR A 41 11.20 4.88 15.10
N PRO A 42 12.55 4.94 15.11
CA PRO A 42 13.41 4.33 14.08
C PRO A 42 13.23 2.81 13.89
N TRP A 43 12.55 2.14 14.82
CA TRP A 43 12.37 0.70 14.87
C TRP A 43 11.02 0.22 14.33
N THR A 44 10.15 1.13 13.88
CA THR A 44 8.77 0.82 13.45
C THR A 44 8.73 -0.28 12.40
N GLU A 45 9.57 -0.19 11.36
CA GLU A 45 9.62 -1.18 10.29
C GLU A 45 10.02 -2.57 10.81
N GLN A 46 11.03 -2.63 11.68
CA GLN A 46 11.49 -3.87 12.28
C GLN A 46 10.41 -4.50 13.17
N LEU A 47 9.63 -3.69 13.89
CA LEU A 47 8.52 -4.15 14.71
C LEU A 47 7.40 -4.75 13.84
N VAL A 48 7.05 -4.11 12.72
CA VAL A 48 6.05 -4.64 11.77
C VAL A 48 6.52 -5.98 11.18
N ARG A 49 7.79 -6.08 10.76
CA ARG A 49 8.37 -7.33 10.24
C ARG A 49 8.37 -8.45 11.27
N LYS A 50 8.84 -8.17 12.50
CA LYS A 50 8.84 -9.13 13.62
C LYS A 50 7.43 -9.55 14.00
N TYR A 51 6.48 -8.61 13.96
CA TYR A 51 5.09 -8.91 14.22
C TYR A 51 4.56 -9.93 13.24
N THR A 52 4.61 -9.62 11.94
CA THR A 52 4.04 -10.46 10.89
C THR A 52 4.69 -11.84 10.89
N ALA A 53 6.01 -11.92 11.05
CA ALA A 53 6.71 -13.20 11.16
C ALA A 53 6.26 -14.03 12.37
N THR A 54 6.08 -13.40 13.53
CA THR A 54 5.60 -14.11 14.74
C THR A 54 4.14 -14.53 14.60
N ALA A 55 3.30 -13.65 14.06
CA ALA A 55 1.89 -13.91 13.83
C ALA A 55 1.67 -15.04 12.81
N HIS A 56 2.48 -15.11 11.74
CA HIS A 56 2.48 -16.21 10.79
C HIS A 56 2.85 -17.54 11.46
N ARG A 57 3.90 -17.58 12.30
CA ARG A 57 4.26 -18.80 13.04
C ARG A 57 3.13 -19.32 13.95
N LEU A 58 2.34 -18.42 14.52
CA LEU A 58 1.23 -18.77 15.42
C LEU A 58 -0.08 -19.05 14.67
N SER A 59 -0.26 -18.48 13.49
CA SER A 59 -1.50 -18.53 12.72
C SER A 59 -1.22 -18.39 11.21
N PRO A 60 -0.64 -19.43 10.58
CA PRO A 60 -0.21 -19.37 9.19
C PRO A 60 -1.38 -19.12 8.21
N ASP A 61 -2.60 -19.56 8.55
CA ASP A 61 -3.78 -19.31 7.73
C ASP A 61 -4.29 -17.85 7.76
N ARG A 62 -3.82 -17.04 8.72
CA ARG A 62 -4.30 -15.65 8.94
C ARG A 62 -3.25 -14.60 8.62
N TYR A 63 -1.99 -14.99 8.54
CA TYR A 63 -0.86 -14.11 8.28
C TYR A 63 0.07 -14.73 7.27
N THR A 64 0.60 -13.89 6.40
CA THR A 64 1.57 -14.30 5.39
C THR A 64 2.97 -14.41 5.98
N ASP A 65 3.76 -15.32 5.41
CA ASP A 65 5.21 -15.44 5.61
C ASP A 65 6.02 -14.38 4.85
N ALA A 66 5.39 -13.71 3.88
CA ALA A 66 6.02 -12.66 3.09
C ALA A 66 6.37 -11.45 3.97
N ASP A 67 7.47 -10.79 3.63
CA ASP A 67 7.82 -9.51 4.24
C ASP A 67 6.76 -8.43 3.89
N PRO A 68 6.02 -7.90 4.88
CA PRO A 68 4.95 -6.93 4.62
C PRO A 68 5.43 -5.57 4.10
N LEU A 69 6.73 -5.29 4.21
CA LEU A 69 7.34 -4.03 3.76
C LEU A 69 8.22 -4.23 2.51
N LYS A 70 8.26 -5.45 1.95
CA LYS A 70 8.90 -5.69 0.65
C LYS A 70 8.14 -4.92 -0.42
N LEU A 71 8.90 -4.21 -1.26
CA LEU A 71 8.36 -3.55 -2.45
C LEU A 71 8.39 -4.52 -3.62
N LEU A 72 7.30 -4.58 -4.38
CA LEU A 72 7.28 -5.21 -5.69
C LEU A 72 7.23 -4.09 -6.72
N TRP A 73 8.12 -4.14 -7.70
CA TRP A 73 8.08 -3.20 -8.84
C TRP A 73 7.27 -3.86 -9.94
N VAL A 74 6.20 -3.19 -10.35
CA VAL A 74 5.26 -3.72 -11.33
C VAL A 74 4.94 -2.65 -12.36
N ASP A 75 4.60 -3.09 -13.57
CA ASP A 75 3.94 -2.23 -14.54
C ASP A 75 2.64 -1.68 -13.92
N PRO A 76 2.44 -0.34 -13.89
CA PRO A 76 1.21 0.25 -13.39
C PRO A 76 -0.05 -0.36 -14.02
N ASP A 77 -0.01 -0.81 -15.27
CA ASP A 77 -1.12 -1.38 -16.03
C ASP A 77 -1.54 -2.81 -15.63
N CYS A 78 -0.70 -3.50 -14.86
CA CYS A 78 -1.12 -4.71 -14.16
C CYS A 78 -2.17 -4.43 -13.05
N ILE A 79 -2.32 -3.18 -12.61
CA ILE A 79 -3.28 -2.78 -11.57
C ILE A 79 -4.48 -2.14 -12.27
N GLN A 80 -5.49 -2.95 -12.57
CA GLN A 80 -6.69 -2.51 -13.31
C GLN A 80 -7.85 -2.14 -12.39
N TYR A 81 -7.86 -2.72 -11.19
CA TYR A 81 -8.98 -2.69 -10.28
C TYR A 81 -8.64 -2.01 -8.97
N GLU A 82 -9.66 -1.43 -8.34
CA GLU A 82 -9.60 -0.96 -6.96
C GLU A 82 -10.77 -1.50 -6.14
N ILE A 83 -10.57 -1.56 -4.83
CA ILE A 83 -11.65 -1.83 -3.88
C ILE A 83 -12.08 -0.48 -3.28
N SER A 84 -13.24 0.02 -3.66
CA SER A 84 -13.85 1.19 -3.02
C SER A 84 -14.47 0.81 -1.66
N GLY A 85 -14.81 1.79 -0.81
CA GLY A 85 -15.68 1.56 0.35
C GLY A 85 -15.15 0.71 1.55
N ARG A 86 -16.09 0.09 2.27
CA ARG A 86 -16.05 -0.30 3.71
C ARG A 86 -15.10 -1.44 4.13
N ALA A 87 -14.32 -2.04 3.22
CA ALA A 87 -13.40 -3.14 3.56
C ALA A 87 -12.09 -2.64 4.23
N SER A 88 -12.18 -1.75 5.22
CA SER A 88 -11.01 -1.13 5.87
C SER A 88 -10.05 -2.14 6.49
N HIS A 89 -10.55 -3.33 6.84
CA HIS A 89 -9.76 -4.45 7.34
C HIS A 89 -8.68 -4.93 6.35
N LEU A 90 -8.89 -4.79 5.02
CA LEU A 90 -7.91 -5.18 4.00
C LEU A 90 -6.66 -4.30 3.96
N ARG A 91 -6.66 -3.16 4.66
CA ARG A 91 -5.52 -2.24 4.75
C ARG A 91 -4.41 -2.73 5.70
N ARG A 92 -4.62 -3.88 6.35
CA ARG A 92 -3.73 -4.41 7.38
C ARG A 92 -2.61 -5.23 6.76
N PHE A 93 -1.38 -4.78 6.98
CA PHE A 93 -0.15 -5.42 6.54
C PHE A 93 -0.04 -6.88 6.97
N GLY A 94 0.35 -7.73 6.01
CA GLY A 94 0.70 -9.12 6.25
C GLY A 94 -0.48 -10.06 6.54
N ARG A 95 -1.72 -9.61 6.30
CA ARG A 95 -2.92 -10.40 6.59
C ARG A 95 -3.33 -11.29 5.42
N VAL A 96 -3.90 -12.44 5.75
CA VAL A 96 -4.54 -13.36 4.81
C VAL A 96 -6.05 -13.37 5.10
N TYR A 97 -6.86 -13.22 4.06
CA TYR A 97 -8.31 -13.19 4.14
C TYR A 97 -8.94 -14.15 3.13
N SER A 98 -10.00 -14.84 3.53
CA SER A 98 -10.87 -15.61 2.63
C SER A 98 -12.13 -14.81 2.28
N GLY A 99 -12.97 -15.39 1.42
CA GLY A 99 -14.25 -14.82 1.01
C GLY A 99 -14.14 -14.00 -0.28
N ASP A 100 -15.23 -13.33 -0.64
CA ASP A 100 -15.40 -12.78 -1.98
C ASP A 100 -15.07 -11.30 -2.11
N TRP A 101 -14.11 -10.84 -1.30
CA TRP A 101 -13.71 -9.44 -1.29
C TRP A 101 -13.03 -8.99 -2.61
N ASP A 102 -12.64 -9.94 -3.45
CA ASP A 102 -11.96 -9.75 -4.73
C ASP A 102 -12.88 -9.89 -5.97
N GLN A 103 -14.20 -10.11 -5.81
CA GLN A 103 -15.11 -10.41 -6.93
C GLN A 103 -15.98 -9.24 -7.42
N ASN A 104 -16.11 -8.17 -6.64
CA ASN A 104 -16.92 -6.99 -6.99
C ASN A 104 -16.05 -5.73 -6.94
N LEU A 105 -15.15 -5.64 -7.91
CA LEU A 105 -14.15 -4.59 -7.98
C LEU A 105 -14.60 -3.45 -8.90
N GLU A 106 -14.10 -2.25 -8.61
CA GLU A 106 -14.26 -1.10 -9.49
C GLU A 106 -13.04 -0.97 -10.40
N LEU A 107 -13.24 -0.54 -11.64
CA LEU A 107 -12.12 -0.22 -12.52
C LEU A 107 -11.47 1.09 -12.07
N ILE A 108 -10.15 1.12 -12.00
CA ILE A 108 -9.41 2.35 -11.71
C ILE A 108 -9.70 3.41 -12.78
N SER A 109 -9.90 2.98 -14.03
CA SER A 109 -10.24 3.87 -15.14
C SER A 109 -11.59 4.57 -14.93
N ASP A 110 -12.48 4.03 -14.10
CA ASP A 110 -13.76 4.66 -13.81
C ASP A 110 -13.70 5.72 -12.71
N ASN A 111 -12.61 5.77 -11.95
CA ASN A 111 -12.40 6.70 -10.86
C ASN A 111 -12.28 8.15 -11.36
N THR A 112 -13.00 9.08 -10.71
CA THR A 112 -12.92 10.53 -10.99
C THR A 112 -11.48 11.06 -11.01
N ILE A 113 -10.61 10.62 -10.10
CA ILE A 113 -9.21 11.05 -10.06
C ILE A 113 -8.50 10.64 -11.34
N TYR A 114 -8.66 9.37 -11.76
CA TYR A 114 -8.01 8.85 -12.95
C TYR A 114 -8.48 9.60 -14.19
N LYS A 115 -9.80 9.74 -14.37
CA LYS A 115 -10.40 10.47 -15.49
C LYS A 115 -9.90 11.92 -15.56
N SER A 116 -9.90 12.62 -14.43
CA SER A 116 -9.40 14.01 -14.39
C SER A 116 -7.91 14.12 -14.72
N PHE A 117 -7.09 13.12 -14.38
CA PHE A 117 -5.67 13.13 -14.73
C PHE A 117 -5.46 12.80 -16.21
N GLU A 118 -6.23 11.87 -16.77
CA GLU A 118 -6.24 11.60 -18.21
C GLU A 118 -6.65 12.85 -19.01
N GLU A 119 -7.77 13.49 -18.64
CA GLU A 119 -8.26 14.74 -19.25
C GLU A 119 -7.19 15.83 -19.20
N ARG A 120 -6.52 15.99 -18.04
CA ARG A 120 -5.48 17.00 -17.84
C ARG A 120 -4.23 16.73 -18.68
N PHE A 121 -3.64 15.56 -18.53
CA PHE A 121 -2.29 15.30 -19.03
C PHE A 121 -2.26 14.75 -20.46
N ASN A 122 -3.25 13.95 -20.84
CA ASN A 122 -3.36 13.40 -22.19
C ASN A 122 -4.35 14.22 -23.05
N GLY A 123 -5.42 14.74 -22.44
CA GLY A 123 -6.42 15.57 -23.11
C GLY A 123 -6.08 17.06 -23.20
N GLY A 124 -5.15 17.55 -22.37
CA GLY A 124 -4.73 18.95 -22.35
C GLY A 124 -5.72 19.92 -21.69
N ALA A 125 -6.74 19.40 -20.98
CA ALA A 125 -7.71 20.22 -20.26
C ALA A 125 -7.04 21.07 -19.18
N SER A 126 -7.60 22.24 -18.85
CA SER A 126 -7.20 22.96 -17.64
C SER A 126 -7.83 22.32 -16.40
N TRP A 127 -7.20 22.48 -15.23
CA TRP A 127 -7.66 21.80 -14.02
C TRP A 127 -9.12 22.15 -13.67
N ASP A 128 -9.53 23.41 -13.85
CA ASP A 128 -10.89 23.89 -13.60
C ASP A 128 -11.98 23.25 -14.48
N GLU A 129 -11.59 22.64 -15.59
CA GLU A 129 -12.48 21.86 -16.46
C GLU A 129 -12.68 20.42 -15.96
N THR A 130 -11.75 19.91 -15.14
CA THR A 130 -11.78 18.52 -14.68
C THR A 130 -12.79 18.30 -13.55
N GLU A 131 -13.45 17.14 -13.55
CA GLU A 131 -14.45 16.79 -12.55
C GLU A 131 -13.87 16.78 -11.12
N TYR A 132 -12.62 16.33 -10.94
CA TYR A 132 -11.99 16.26 -9.63
C TYR A 132 -11.78 17.65 -9.02
N TYR A 133 -11.29 18.61 -9.80
CA TYR A 133 -11.11 19.99 -9.36
C TYR A 133 -12.45 20.64 -9.01
N GLN A 134 -13.45 20.52 -9.90
CA GLN A 134 -14.78 21.10 -9.69
C GLN A 134 -15.42 20.59 -8.40
N LYS A 135 -15.37 19.27 -8.14
CA LYS A 135 -15.86 18.67 -6.89
C LYS A 135 -15.18 19.25 -5.64
N MET A 136 -13.87 19.53 -5.71
CA MET A 136 -13.13 20.12 -4.59
C MET A 136 -13.43 21.60 -4.41
N SER A 137 -13.48 22.36 -5.51
CA SER A 137 -13.87 23.77 -5.50
C SER A 137 -15.28 23.96 -4.93
N ASP A 138 -16.25 23.16 -5.34
CA ASP A 138 -17.62 23.20 -4.81
C ASP A 138 -17.71 22.93 -3.30
N ARG A 139 -16.83 22.08 -2.78
CA ARG A 139 -16.75 21.83 -1.33
C ARG A 139 -16.20 23.05 -0.60
N ILE A 140 -15.15 23.66 -1.14
CA ILE A 140 -14.55 24.89 -0.59
C ILE A 140 -15.58 26.03 -0.60
N HIS A 141 -16.32 26.23 -1.70
CA HIS A 141 -17.39 27.23 -1.80
C HIS A 141 -18.52 27.02 -0.80
N ARG A 142 -18.79 25.77 -0.42
CA ARG A 142 -19.75 25.41 0.65
C ARG A 142 -19.17 25.53 2.07
N GLY A 143 -17.97 26.07 2.22
CA GLY A 143 -17.28 26.22 3.51
C GLY A 143 -16.76 24.91 4.09
N GLN A 144 -16.63 23.86 3.27
CA GLN A 144 -16.11 22.56 3.70
C GLN A 144 -14.62 22.46 3.43
N SER A 145 -13.86 21.93 4.38
CA SER A 145 -12.45 21.59 4.17
C SER A 145 -12.31 20.37 3.24
N THR A 146 -11.29 20.42 2.39
CA THR A 146 -10.90 19.35 1.46
C THR A 146 -9.45 18.91 1.72
N ARG A 147 -8.99 17.87 1.01
CA ARG A 147 -7.58 17.46 1.04
C ARG A 147 -6.64 18.54 0.47
N ALA A 148 -7.14 19.41 -0.41
CA ALA A 148 -6.40 20.54 -0.96
C ALA A 148 -6.46 21.80 -0.09
N GLY A 149 -7.14 21.76 1.06
CA GLY A 149 -7.34 22.94 1.91
C GLY A 149 -8.77 23.47 1.88
N SER A 150 -8.90 24.75 2.21
CA SER A 150 -10.17 25.44 2.50
C SER A 150 -10.34 26.75 1.72
N SER A 151 -9.42 27.08 0.83
CA SER A 151 -9.46 28.28 -0.01
C SER A 151 -9.10 27.96 -1.46
N GLN A 152 -9.50 28.86 -2.36
CA GLN A 152 -9.22 28.72 -3.79
C GLN A 152 -7.71 28.69 -4.08
N SER A 153 -6.92 29.53 -3.40
CA SER A 153 -5.47 29.55 -3.58
C SER A 153 -4.79 28.25 -3.13
N GLU A 154 -5.26 27.62 -2.06
CA GLU A 154 -4.74 26.32 -1.63
C GLU A 154 -5.12 25.21 -2.62
N LEU A 155 -6.32 25.30 -3.21
CA LEU A 155 -6.77 24.40 -4.28
C LEU A 155 -5.86 24.50 -5.51
N ASP A 156 -5.59 25.71 -5.98
CA ASP A 156 -4.73 25.94 -7.14
C ASP A 156 -3.30 25.46 -6.90
N GLN A 157 -2.77 25.73 -5.70
CA GLN A 157 -1.46 25.22 -5.29
C GLN A 157 -1.42 23.69 -5.27
N TYR A 158 -2.44 23.04 -4.74
CA TYR A 158 -2.53 21.58 -4.68
C TYR A 158 -2.53 20.93 -6.08
N PHE A 159 -3.24 21.51 -7.05
CA PHE A 159 -3.25 20.98 -8.41
C PHE A 159 -1.98 21.32 -9.20
N SER A 160 -1.35 22.46 -8.92
CA SER A 160 0.01 22.76 -9.40
C SER A 160 1.04 21.72 -8.90
N GLU A 161 0.90 21.25 -7.66
CA GLU A 161 1.72 20.15 -7.14
C GLU A 161 1.48 18.82 -7.86
N MET A 162 0.28 18.59 -8.42
CA MET A 162 0.01 17.41 -9.24
C MET A 162 0.70 17.50 -10.61
N ASP A 163 0.71 18.68 -11.25
CA ASP A 163 1.45 18.91 -12.49
C ASP A 163 2.96 18.67 -12.28
N GLU A 164 3.50 19.16 -11.17
CA GLU A 164 4.91 18.95 -10.82
C GLU A 164 5.22 17.48 -10.47
N LEU A 165 4.29 16.77 -9.83
CA LEU A 165 4.43 15.34 -9.59
C LEU A 165 4.42 14.53 -10.89
N TYR A 166 3.51 14.86 -11.82
CA TYR A 166 3.45 14.25 -13.15
C TYR A 166 4.75 14.46 -13.91
N ARG A 167 5.24 15.70 -13.98
CA ARG A 167 6.51 16.03 -14.64
C ARG A 167 7.68 15.23 -14.07
N ARG A 168 7.81 15.17 -12.74
CA ARG A 168 8.90 14.41 -12.09
C ARG A 168 8.81 12.91 -12.37
N ILE A 169 7.61 12.33 -12.27
CA ILE A 169 7.42 10.90 -12.54
C ILE A 169 7.70 10.58 -14.01
N GLY A 170 7.25 11.42 -14.95
CA GLY A 170 7.52 11.21 -16.38
C GLY A 170 8.99 11.39 -16.77
N GLN A 171 9.75 12.24 -16.06
CA GLN A 171 11.16 12.49 -16.37
C GLN A 171 12.13 11.54 -15.66
N ASP A 172 11.91 11.29 -14.38
CA ASP A 172 12.84 10.55 -13.51
C ASP A 172 12.36 9.12 -13.21
N GLY A 173 11.18 8.74 -13.71
CA GLY A 173 10.47 7.55 -13.27
C GLY A 173 9.91 7.69 -11.85
N TYR A 174 9.32 6.62 -11.32
CA TYR A 174 8.81 6.62 -9.96
C TYR A 174 9.93 6.40 -8.93
N ARG A 175 10.02 7.29 -7.93
CA ARG A 175 10.89 7.11 -6.75
C ARG A 175 10.09 6.67 -5.53
N SER A 176 10.57 5.63 -4.84
CA SER A 176 9.96 5.16 -3.58
C SER A 176 9.98 6.25 -2.51
N GLN A 177 9.00 6.23 -1.62
CA GLN A 177 8.90 7.14 -0.48
C GLN A 177 10.10 7.02 0.45
N SER A 178 10.68 5.83 0.61
CA SER A 178 11.94 5.65 1.35
C SER A 178 13.13 6.32 0.64
N SER A 179 13.21 6.24 -0.69
CA SER A 179 14.26 6.95 -1.46
C SER A 179 14.10 8.46 -1.35
N LEU A 180 12.86 8.96 -1.43
CA LEU A 180 12.56 10.38 -1.26
C LEU A 180 12.90 10.85 0.15
N GLU A 181 12.58 10.06 1.19
CA GLU A 181 12.91 10.41 2.57
C GLU A 181 14.43 10.51 2.77
N ALA A 182 15.22 9.63 2.15
CA ALA A 182 16.68 9.71 2.23
C ALA A 182 17.26 10.99 1.61
N THR A 183 16.59 11.54 0.59
CA THR A 183 17.05 12.76 -0.11
C THR A 183 16.46 14.06 0.41
N ASN A 184 15.18 14.05 0.81
CA ASN A 184 14.47 15.21 1.34
C ASN A 184 13.49 14.79 2.45
N PRO A 185 13.98 14.53 3.68
CA PRO A 185 13.16 13.98 4.76
C PRO A 185 12.00 14.89 5.18
N GLU A 186 12.21 16.20 5.19
CA GLU A 186 11.21 17.17 5.67
C GLU A 186 10.01 17.23 4.73
N GLU A 187 10.24 17.47 3.44
CA GLU A 187 9.18 17.50 2.43
C GLU A 187 8.48 16.13 2.34
N THR A 188 9.25 15.05 2.36
CA THR A 188 8.70 13.70 2.24
C THR A 188 7.77 13.37 3.41
N ARG A 189 8.13 13.73 4.64
CA ARG A 189 7.29 13.47 5.82
C ARG A 189 6.03 14.33 5.83
N LEU A 190 6.10 15.58 5.36
CA LEU A 190 4.92 16.44 5.22
C LEU A 190 3.91 15.87 4.22
N LYS A 191 4.39 15.28 3.11
CA LYS A 191 3.54 14.69 2.07
C LYS A 191 3.07 13.26 2.39
N ASN A 192 3.75 12.55 3.29
CA ASN A 192 3.44 11.17 3.68
C ASN A 192 2.71 11.08 5.03
N MET A 193 1.50 11.61 5.10
CA MET A 193 0.69 11.57 6.33
C MET A 193 -0.23 10.34 6.45
N ASP A 194 -0.33 9.52 5.41
CA ASP A 194 -1.26 8.38 5.43
C ASP A 194 -0.74 7.24 6.34
N ALA A 195 0.57 7.16 6.60
CA ALA A 195 1.24 6.17 7.45
C ALA A 195 2.31 6.79 8.37
N PRO A 196 2.65 6.10 9.47
CA PRO A 196 3.65 6.57 10.43
C PRO A 196 5.05 6.77 9.85
N VAL A 197 5.47 5.91 8.91
CA VAL A 197 6.79 5.96 8.30
C VAL A 197 6.66 6.04 6.78
N PRO A 198 7.48 6.83 6.07
CA PRO A 198 7.42 6.94 4.61
C PRO A 198 7.46 5.60 3.87
N ALA A 199 8.24 4.62 4.35
CA ALA A 199 8.29 3.26 3.80
C ALA A 199 6.94 2.51 3.77
N MET A 200 5.96 2.94 4.56
CA MET A 200 4.61 2.37 4.57
C MET A 200 3.63 3.18 3.71
N ASN A 201 4.07 4.28 3.10
CA ASN A 201 3.23 5.15 2.29
C ASN A 201 3.33 4.81 0.79
N GLU A 202 3.72 3.61 0.39
CA GLU A 202 3.70 3.24 -1.04
C GLU A 202 2.28 2.99 -1.57
N VAL A 203 2.18 2.72 -2.88
CA VAL A 203 0.92 2.28 -3.50
C VAL A 203 0.52 0.93 -2.89
N GLY A 204 -0.52 0.93 -2.08
CA GLY A 204 -0.95 -0.24 -1.33
C GLY A 204 -1.95 -1.08 -2.11
N VAL A 205 -1.58 -2.33 -2.35
CA VAL A 205 -2.40 -3.30 -3.09
C VAL A 205 -2.78 -4.50 -2.23
N CYS A 206 -3.87 -5.16 -2.59
CA CYS A 206 -4.19 -6.51 -2.14
C CYS A 206 -4.04 -7.47 -3.32
N ILE A 207 -3.76 -8.74 -3.03
CA ILE A 207 -3.66 -9.77 -4.07
C ILE A 207 -4.88 -10.68 -4.00
N GLY A 208 -5.68 -10.68 -5.07
CA GLY A 208 -6.88 -11.48 -5.21
C GLY A 208 -6.60 -12.99 -5.31
N ARG A 209 -7.66 -13.81 -5.38
CA ARG A 209 -7.54 -15.29 -5.37
C ARG A 209 -6.72 -15.87 -6.52
N GLU A 210 -6.70 -15.16 -7.64
CA GLU A 210 -6.00 -15.52 -8.89
C GLU A 210 -4.77 -14.64 -9.14
N GLY A 211 -4.24 -13.96 -8.12
CA GLY A 211 -3.03 -13.14 -8.27
C GLY A 211 -3.27 -11.72 -8.76
N ALA A 212 -4.51 -11.33 -9.07
CA ALA A 212 -4.80 -9.96 -9.48
C ALA A 212 -4.31 -8.93 -8.45
N LEU A 213 -3.55 -7.93 -8.91
CA LEU A 213 -3.11 -6.79 -8.10
C LEU A 213 -4.25 -5.76 -8.05
N ILE A 214 -4.79 -5.54 -6.85
CA ILE A 214 -5.97 -4.71 -6.65
C ILE A 214 -5.60 -3.53 -5.76
N HIS A 215 -5.74 -2.31 -6.27
CA HIS A 215 -5.51 -1.11 -5.48
C HIS A 215 -6.48 -1.04 -4.30
N ARG A 216 -5.97 -0.69 -3.12
CA ARG A 216 -6.82 -0.63 -1.91
C ARG A 216 -6.53 0.57 -1.03
N TYR A 217 -5.28 0.99 -0.93
CA TYR A 217 -4.92 1.97 0.07
C TYR A 217 -3.70 2.80 -0.32
N ARG A 218 -3.77 4.10 -0.05
CA ARG A 218 -2.71 5.09 -0.32
C ARG A 218 -2.31 5.15 -1.79
N GLY A 219 -1.54 6.17 -2.13
CA GLY A 219 -0.94 6.28 -3.46
C GLY A 219 -1.92 6.38 -4.64
N ALA A 220 -3.21 6.69 -4.43
CA ALA A 220 -4.18 6.77 -5.52
C ALA A 220 -3.76 7.78 -6.61
N HIS A 221 -3.37 9.01 -6.22
CA HIS A 221 -2.87 10.00 -7.19
C HIS A 221 -1.57 9.54 -7.84
N ARG A 222 -0.69 8.91 -7.06
CA ARG A 222 0.61 8.41 -7.53
C ARG A 222 0.47 7.30 -8.55
N LEU A 223 -0.48 6.38 -8.33
CA LEU A 223 -0.81 5.32 -9.27
C LEU A 223 -1.49 5.89 -10.52
N ALA A 224 -2.46 6.80 -10.37
CA ALA A 224 -3.11 7.45 -11.51
C ALA A 224 -2.11 8.21 -12.38
N ILE A 225 -1.20 8.99 -11.77
CA ILE A 225 -0.13 9.69 -12.49
C ILE A 225 0.81 8.70 -13.17
N ALA A 226 1.26 7.63 -12.47
CA ALA A 226 2.14 6.64 -13.06
C ALA A 226 1.55 5.99 -14.32
N LYS A 227 0.24 5.68 -14.28
CA LYS A 227 -0.48 5.15 -15.44
C LYS A 227 -0.58 6.17 -16.58
N VAL A 228 -1.00 7.39 -16.29
CA VAL A 228 -1.19 8.42 -17.34
C VAL A 228 0.15 8.88 -17.93
N ALA A 229 1.22 8.87 -17.13
CA ALA A 229 2.58 9.17 -17.57
C ALA A 229 3.27 8.01 -18.32
N ASP A 230 2.60 6.85 -18.45
CA ASP A 230 3.08 5.67 -19.20
C ASP A 230 4.50 5.23 -18.78
N ILE A 231 4.72 5.08 -17.46
CA ILE A 231 6.00 4.62 -16.92
C ILE A 231 6.06 3.10 -16.80
N ASP A 232 7.25 2.53 -16.98
CA ASP A 232 7.45 1.07 -16.96
C ASP A 232 7.22 0.42 -15.59
N ALA A 233 7.41 1.14 -14.48
CA ALA A 233 7.38 0.54 -13.16
C ALA A 233 6.96 1.48 -12.02
N VAL A 234 6.10 0.98 -11.13
CA VAL A 234 5.72 1.59 -9.86
C VAL A 234 5.99 0.62 -8.70
N PRO A 235 6.55 1.08 -7.58
CA PRO A 235 6.70 0.26 -6.39
C PRO A 235 5.34 0.16 -5.68
N ILE A 236 4.88 -1.08 -5.52
CA ILE A 236 3.71 -1.42 -4.73
C ILE A 236 4.11 -2.10 -3.43
N GLN A 237 3.23 -1.99 -2.45
CA GLN A 237 3.33 -2.67 -1.18
C GLN A 237 2.09 -3.54 -0.96
N VAL A 238 2.32 -4.84 -0.73
CA VAL A 238 1.24 -5.81 -0.55
C VAL A 238 0.72 -5.73 0.88
N LEU A 239 -0.53 -5.28 1.03
CA LEU A 239 -1.20 -5.14 2.31
C LEU A 239 -1.71 -6.49 2.78
N SER A 240 -2.53 -7.14 1.95
CA SER A 240 -3.16 -8.42 2.26
C SER A 240 -3.29 -9.32 1.04
N ARG A 241 -3.41 -10.62 1.29
CA ARG A 241 -3.54 -11.66 0.25
C ARG A 241 -4.83 -12.44 0.45
N HIS A 242 -5.40 -12.91 -0.64
CA HIS A 242 -6.48 -13.88 -0.57
C HIS A 242 -5.91 -15.23 -0.11
N SER A 243 -6.69 -15.98 0.69
CA SER A 243 -6.26 -17.28 1.21
C SER A 243 -5.92 -18.29 0.11
N ALA A 244 -6.61 -18.26 -1.03
CA ALA A 244 -6.27 -19.09 -2.18
C ALA A 244 -4.90 -18.72 -2.77
N TRP A 245 -4.59 -17.42 -2.87
CA TRP A 245 -3.29 -16.97 -3.34
C TRP A 245 -2.16 -17.32 -2.38
N GLN A 246 -2.41 -17.20 -1.06
CA GLN A 246 -1.43 -17.63 -0.06
C GLN A 246 -1.09 -19.12 -0.20
N ARG A 247 -2.04 -19.99 -0.57
CA ARG A 247 -1.75 -21.41 -0.83
C ARG A 247 -0.83 -21.62 -2.02
N VAL A 248 -1.01 -20.87 -3.12
CA VAL A 248 -0.08 -20.90 -4.27
C VAL A 248 1.32 -20.56 -3.78
N ARG A 249 1.45 -19.49 -3.01
CA ARG A 249 2.69 -19.07 -2.38
C ARG A 249 3.33 -20.15 -1.48
N ASP A 250 2.53 -20.77 -0.62
CA ASP A 250 2.98 -21.81 0.30
C ASP A 250 3.49 -23.04 -0.47
N GLU A 251 2.87 -23.35 -1.61
CA GLU A 251 3.27 -24.43 -2.50
C GLU A 251 4.66 -24.17 -3.11
N TYR A 252 4.89 -22.98 -3.66
CA TYR A 252 6.20 -22.57 -4.15
C TYR A 252 7.26 -22.65 -3.05
N ARG A 253 6.92 -22.19 -1.84
CA ARG A 253 7.85 -22.19 -0.70
C ARG A 253 8.14 -23.60 -0.17
N ALA A 254 7.20 -24.54 -0.30
CA ALA A 254 7.39 -25.93 0.12
C ALA A 254 8.13 -26.78 -0.92
N ALA A 255 8.07 -26.40 -2.21
CA ALA A 255 8.73 -27.11 -3.29
C ALA A 255 10.26 -27.03 -3.20
N ARG A 256 10.95 -28.14 -3.51
CA ARG A 256 12.42 -28.20 -3.54
C ARG A 256 13.01 -27.77 -4.89
N SER A 257 12.24 -27.94 -5.96
CA SER A 257 12.54 -27.55 -7.33
C SER A 257 11.24 -27.11 -7.99
N ILE A 258 11.33 -26.42 -9.13
CA ILE A 258 10.15 -25.97 -9.86
C ILE A 258 9.24 -27.14 -10.30
N ASP A 259 9.82 -28.30 -10.61
CA ASP A 259 9.09 -29.53 -10.94
C ASP A 259 8.21 -30.08 -9.79
N GLY A 260 8.43 -29.61 -8.56
CA GLY A 260 7.63 -29.97 -7.40
C GLY A 260 6.38 -29.11 -7.20
N VAL A 261 6.20 -28.06 -8.00
CA VAL A 261 5.02 -27.20 -8.00
C VAL A 261 3.98 -27.77 -8.96
N ARG A 262 2.71 -27.78 -8.57
CA ARG A 262 1.60 -28.27 -9.40
C ARG A 262 1.44 -27.39 -10.64
N ASP A 263 1.06 -28.03 -11.74
CA ASP A 263 0.84 -27.36 -13.04
C ASP A 263 -0.09 -26.14 -12.97
N GLU A 264 -1.14 -26.21 -12.16
CA GLU A 264 -2.08 -25.09 -11.93
C GLU A 264 -1.39 -23.86 -11.32
N CYS A 265 -0.42 -24.08 -10.43
CA CYS A 265 0.34 -23.03 -9.77
C CYS A 265 1.47 -22.49 -10.66
N LEU A 266 2.01 -23.32 -11.57
CA LEU A 266 3.04 -22.92 -12.53
C LEU A 266 2.59 -21.79 -13.47
N LEU A 267 1.29 -21.62 -13.71
CA LEU A 267 0.72 -20.50 -14.45
C LEU A 267 1.08 -19.13 -13.86
N TYR A 268 1.47 -19.09 -12.58
CA TYR A 268 1.80 -17.87 -11.86
C TYR A 268 3.31 -17.69 -11.66
N SER A 269 4.19 -18.48 -12.31
CA SER A 269 5.64 -18.46 -12.06
C SER A 269 6.28 -17.08 -12.13
N ASP A 270 5.79 -16.23 -13.03
CA ASP A 270 6.33 -14.90 -13.29
C ASP A 270 5.68 -13.82 -12.42
N HIS A 271 4.75 -14.21 -11.55
CA HIS A 271 4.04 -13.26 -10.70
C HIS A 271 5.02 -12.60 -9.69
N PRO A 272 5.02 -11.25 -9.58
CA PRO A 272 6.02 -10.51 -8.79
C PRO A 272 6.05 -10.90 -7.30
N ASP A 273 4.90 -11.30 -6.76
CA ASP A 273 4.75 -11.75 -5.37
C ASP A 273 5.39 -13.14 -5.06
N LEU A 274 5.76 -13.90 -6.09
CA LEU A 274 6.38 -15.22 -5.93
C LEU A 274 7.92 -15.18 -6.01
N GLN A 275 8.51 -14.07 -6.42
CA GLN A 275 9.96 -13.94 -6.66
C GLN A 275 10.85 -14.35 -5.46
N ASP A 276 10.36 -14.23 -4.22
CA ASP A 276 11.08 -14.67 -3.00
C ASP A 276 10.73 -16.10 -2.55
N CYS A 277 9.90 -16.81 -3.30
CA CYS A 277 9.48 -18.17 -3.02
C CYS A 277 9.82 -19.16 -4.12
N VAL A 278 10.12 -18.70 -5.35
CA VAL A 278 10.55 -19.59 -6.42
C VAL A 278 11.77 -20.40 -5.96
N PRO A 279 11.68 -21.74 -5.93
CA PRO A 279 12.83 -22.59 -5.62
C PRO A 279 13.95 -22.26 -6.60
N LYS A 280 15.10 -21.83 -6.10
CA LYS A 280 16.28 -21.70 -6.95
C LYS A 280 16.68 -23.12 -7.33
N ASP A 281 16.71 -23.44 -8.62
CA ASP A 281 17.29 -24.69 -9.08
C ASP A 281 18.70 -24.79 -8.49
N THR A 282 18.89 -25.71 -7.55
CA THR A 282 20.23 -26.11 -7.11
C THR A 282 20.85 -26.97 -8.19
N ALA A 283 21.06 -26.40 -9.37
CA ALA A 283 21.78 -27.00 -10.48
C ALA A 283 23.00 -26.12 -10.75
N GLY A 284 24.15 -26.46 -10.15
CA GLY A 284 25.45 -25.94 -10.60
C GLY A 284 26.45 -25.40 -9.58
N LEU A 285 26.34 -25.69 -8.27
CA LEU A 285 27.49 -25.52 -7.35
C LEU A 285 28.22 -26.85 -7.15
N SER A 286 28.81 -27.33 -8.23
CA SER A 286 29.92 -28.26 -8.22
C SER A 286 30.82 -27.91 -9.41
N GLY A 287 31.82 -27.08 -9.13
CA GLY A 287 32.94 -26.76 -10.00
C GLY A 287 34.12 -26.38 -9.11
#